data_AF-A0A0C9WMC7-F1
#
_entry.id   AF-A0A0C9WMC7-F1
#
_cell.length_a   1.000
_cell.length_b   1.000
_cell.length_c   1.000
_cell.angle_alpha   90.00
_cell.angle_beta   90.00
_cell.angle_gamma   90.00
#
_symmetry.space_group_name_H-M   'P 1'
#
loop_
_entity.id
_entity.type
_entity.pdbx_description
1 polymer ?
#
loop_
_entity_poly.entity_id
_entity_poly.type
_entity_poly.pdbx_seq_one_letter_code
_entity_poly.pdbx_strand_id
1 'polypeptide(L)'
;MTDYASQGKTRPFNVVDLNSCRNHLSYYTALSRSATCEGTVIVQGFDPSKITCGASGYLRQEFRELELLDDITKLRYNGQLPASINGQLRNSILR
;
A
#
# COMPACT_ATOMS: atom_id res chain seq x y z
N MET A 1 -7.68 -19.84 0.62
CA MET A 1 -6.82 -19.00 1.49
C MET A 1 -7.48 -17.64 1.59
N THR A 2 -7.52 -17.03 2.78
CA THR A 2 -8.03 -15.66 2.92
C THR A 2 -7.02 -14.66 2.36
N ASP A 3 -7.47 -13.45 2.05
CA ASP A 3 -6.61 -12.33 1.67
C ASP A 3 -5.48 -12.12 2.68
N TYR A 4 -5.78 -12.08 3.98
CA TYR A 4 -4.79 -11.98 5.06
C TYR A 4 -3.74 -13.10 5.03
N ALA A 5 -4.17 -14.37 4.94
CA ALA A 5 -3.25 -15.51 4.95
C ALA A 5 -2.43 -15.63 3.66
N SER A 6 -2.85 -14.94 2.59
CA SER A 6 -2.15 -14.89 1.31
C SER A 6 -1.05 -13.85 1.27
N GLN A 7 -1.05 -12.88 2.19
CA GLN A 7 -0.10 -11.76 2.16
C GLN A 7 1.36 -12.23 2.10
N GLY A 8 2.12 -11.63 1.18
CA GLY A 8 3.54 -11.94 0.98
C GLY A 8 3.83 -13.21 0.17
N LYS A 9 2.82 -13.90 -0.35
CA LYS A 9 3.00 -15.10 -1.18
C LYS A 9 2.88 -14.76 -2.66
N THR A 10 3.77 -15.34 -3.46
CA THR A 10 3.67 -15.33 -4.93
C THR A 10 3.11 -16.66 -5.40
N ARG A 11 2.17 -16.61 -6.33
CA ARG A 11 1.50 -17.78 -6.91
C ARG A 11 1.60 -17.71 -8.44
N PRO A 12 2.07 -18.78 -9.10
CA PRO A 12 2.10 -18.83 -10.57
C PRO A 12 0.68 -18.88 -11.15
N PHE A 13 -0.26 -19.54 -10.47
CA PHE A 13 -1.68 -19.56 -10.79
C PHE A 13 -2.48 -19.04 -9.59
N ASN A 14 -3.16 -17.91 -9.77
CA ASN A 14 -3.88 -17.20 -8.74
C ASN A 14 -5.38 -17.13 -9.07
N VAL A 15 -6.09 -18.16 -8.65
CA VAL A 15 -7.56 -18.18 -8.66
C VAL A 15 -8.07 -17.43 -7.43
N VAL A 16 -8.84 -16.36 -7.64
CA VAL A 16 -9.34 -15.46 -6.59
C VAL A 16 -10.85 -15.26 -6.70
N ASP A 17 -11.52 -15.16 -5.55
CA ASP A 17 -12.90 -14.70 -5.43
C ASP A 17 -12.90 -13.37 -4.67
N LEU A 18 -13.38 -12.32 -5.32
CA LEU A 18 -13.34 -10.94 -4.83
C LEU A 18 -14.67 -10.50 -4.18
N ASN A 19 -15.73 -11.30 -4.26
CA ASN A 19 -17.05 -10.91 -3.74
C ASN A 19 -17.06 -10.78 -2.22
N SER A 20 -16.30 -11.64 -1.53
CA SER A 20 -16.17 -11.60 -0.06
C SER A 20 -15.13 -10.58 0.45
N CYS A 21 -14.39 -9.91 -0.43
CA CYS A 21 -13.36 -8.95 -0.04
C CYS A 21 -13.99 -7.64 0.43
N ARG A 22 -13.53 -7.09 1.56
CA ARG A 22 -14.18 -5.96 2.24
C ARG A 22 -13.87 -4.60 1.60
N ASN A 23 -12.62 -4.37 1.20
CA ASN A 23 -12.15 -3.06 0.75
C ASN A 23 -11.08 -3.18 -0.36
N HIS A 24 -10.60 -2.02 -0.83
CA HIS A 24 -9.56 -1.93 -1.86
C HIS A 24 -8.25 -2.63 -1.47
N LEU A 25 -7.89 -2.66 -0.18
CA LEU A 25 -6.67 -3.33 0.30
C LEU A 25 -6.79 -4.85 0.21
N SER A 26 -7.97 -5.41 0.51
CA SER A 26 -8.24 -6.84 0.30
C SER A 26 -8.13 -7.21 -1.18
N TYR A 27 -8.69 -6.39 -2.07
CA TYR A 27 -8.60 -6.58 -3.52
C TYR A 27 -7.13 -6.56 -3.98
N TYR A 28 -6.39 -5.52 -3.59
CA TYR A 28 -4.97 -5.41 -3.88
C TYR A 28 -4.20 -6.62 -3.35
N THR A 29 -4.44 -7.02 -2.12
CA THR A 29 -3.75 -8.16 -1.48
C THR A 29 -4.04 -9.47 -2.20
N ALA A 30 -5.28 -9.74 -2.61
CA ALA A 30 -5.63 -10.96 -3.33
C ALA A 30 -5.04 -10.99 -4.75
N LEU A 31 -5.11 -9.87 -5.48
CA LEU A 31 -4.65 -9.79 -6.87
C LEU A 31 -3.13 -9.77 -6.98
N SER A 32 -2.43 -9.07 -6.08
CA SER A 32 -0.95 -8.97 -6.05
C SER A 32 -0.24 -10.26 -5.62
N ARG A 33 -0.95 -11.39 -5.56
CA ARG A 33 -0.34 -12.72 -5.40
C ARG A 33 0.01 -13.35 -6.73
N SER A 34 -0.61 -12.93 -7.82
CA SER A 34 -0.24 -13.46 -9.13
C SER A 34 1.08 -12.86 -9.61
N ALA A 35 1.91 -13.70 -10.24
CA ALA A 35 3.12 -13.23 -10.92
C ALA A 35 2.81 -12.61 -12.29
N THR A 36 1.73 -13.04 -12.95
CA THR A 36 1.35 -12.60 -14.29
C THR A 36 -0.16 -12.38 -14.43
N CYS A 37 -0.57 -11.61 -15.43
CA CYS A 37 -1.99 -11.45 -15.77
C CYS A 37 -2.62 -12.78 -16.21
N GLU A 38 -1.94 -13.53 -17.09
CA GLU A 38 -2.39 -14.84 -17.57
C GLU A 38 -2.59 -15.87 -16.45
N GLY A 39 -1.76 -15.81 -15.40
CA GLY A 39 -1.91 -16.66 -14.22
C GLY A 39 -3.05 -16.26 -13.29
N THR A 40 -3.72 -15.12 -13.53
CA THR A 40 -4.80 -14.62 -12.67
C THR A 40 -6.17 -15.01 -13.19
N VAL A 41 -6.98 -15.65 -12.35
CA VAL A 41 -8.37 -15.98 -12.67
C VAL A 41 -9.28 -15.39 -11.60
N ILE A 42 -10.19 -14.52 -12.00
CA ILE A 42 -11.23 -13.99 -11.12
C ILE A 42 -12.47 -14.87 -11.26
N VAL A 43 -12.87 -15.48 -10.15
CA VAL A 43 -14.07 -16.31 -10.08
C VAL A 43 -15.28 -15.41 -9.82
N GLN A 44 -16.37 -15.62 -10.57
CA GLN A 44 -17.58 -14.79 -10.59
C GLN A 44 -17.32 -13.39 -11.16
N GLY A 45 -17.26 -12.38 -10.30
CA GLY A 45 -17.13 -10.99 -10.66
C GLY A 45 -16.51 -10.21 -9.51
N PHE A 46 -16.49 -8.90 -9.66
CA PHE A 46 -15.95 -8.00 -8.65
C PHE A 46 -16.70 -6.67 -8.69
N ASP A 47 -16.61 -5.91 -7.61
CA ASP A 47 -17.21 -4.60 -7.49
C ASP A 47 -16.19 -3.52 -7.91
N PRO A 48 -16.38 -2.84 -9.06
CA PRO A 48 -15.43 -1.82 -9.52
C PRO A 48 -15.32 -0.62 -8.57
N SER A 49 -16.33 -0.37 -7.74
CA SER A 49 -16.30 0.72 -6.77
C SER A 49 -15.20 0.50 -5.72
N LYS A 50 -14.90 -0.76 -5.36
CA LYS A 50 -13.83 -1.11 -4.42
C LYS A 50 -12.42 -0.86 -4.99
N ILE A 51 -12.29 -0.69 -6.31
CA ILE A 51 -11.02 -0.34 -6.95
C ILE A 51 -10.94 1.18 -7.18
N THR A 52 -12.07 1.81 -7.50
CA THR A 52 -12.15 3.22 -7.89
C THR A 52 -12.43 4.19 -6.74
N CYS A 53 -12.77 3.71 -5.54
CA CYS A 53 -13.07 4.55 -4.37
C CYS A 53 -11.85 5.32 -3.81
N GLY A 54 -10.65 5.03 -4.29
CA GLY A 54 -9.41 5.62 -3.80
C GLY A 54 -8.96 5.11 -2.43
N ALA A 55 -7.81 5.61 -1.98
CA ALA A 55 -7.21 5.28 -0.69
C ALA A 55 -7.92 6.02 0.46
N SER A 56 -7.95 5.37 1.64
CA SER A 56 -8.51 5.99 2.85
C SER A 56 -7.77 7.28 3.21
N GLY A 57 -8.43 8.21 3.91
CA GLY A 57 -7.79 9.46 4.36
C GLY A 57 -6.53 9.20 5.18
N TYR A 58 -6.59 8.23 6.09
CA TYR A 58 -5.43 7.79 6.86
C TYR A 58 -4.29 7.29 5.98
N LEU A 59 -4.56 6.41 5.00
CA LEU A 59 -3.51 5.90 4.12
C LEU A 59 -2.88 6.99 3.24
N ARG A 60 -3.68 7.95 2.77
CA ARG A 60 -3.16 9.12 2.03
C ARG A 60 -2.25 9.98 2.89
N GLN A 61 -2.60 10.18 4.17
CA GLN A 61 -1.76 10.89 5.12
C GLN A 61 -0.44 10.14 5.34
N GLU A 62 -0.50 8.82 5.55
CA GLU A 62 0.69 7.99 5.72
C GLU A 62 1.64 8.09 4.51
N PHE A 63 1.13 7.98 3.28
CA PHE A 63 1.96 8.14 2.08
C PHE A 63 2.58 9.55 1.98
N ARG A 64 1.80 10.60 2.26
CA ARG A 64 2.34 11.98 2.27
C ARG A 64 3.45 12.14 3.30
N GLU A 65 3.28 11.58 4.48
CA GLU A 65 4.28 11.66 5.54
C GLU A 65 5.55 10.87 5.18
N LEU A 66 5.44 9.76 4.45
CA LEU A 66 6.61 9.04 3.92
C LEU A 66 7.40 9.87 2.91
N GLU A 67 6.73 10.56 1.98
CA GLU A 67 7.39 11.46 1.02
C GLU A 67 8.12 12.61 1.74
N LEU A 68 7.47 13.20 2.75
CA LEU A 68 8.11 14.24 3.57
C LEU A 68 9.34 13.73 4.31
N LEU A 69 9.30 12.49 4.83
CA LEU A 69 10.45 11.88 5.50
C LEU A 69 11.59 11.58 4.53
N ASP A 70 11.29 11.19 3.29
CA ASP A 70 12.30 10.98 2.24
C ASP A 70 13.01 12.30 1.90
N ASP A 71 12.24 13.37 1.68
CA ASP A 71 12.78 14.72 1.43
C ASP A 71 13.65 15.21 2.59
N ILE A 72 13.21 15.03 3.83
CA ILE A 72 13.98 15.40 5.03
C ILE A 72 15.27 14.58 5.10
N THR A 73 15.23 13.29 4.78
CA THR A 73 16.40 12.41 4.76
C THR A 73 17.40 12.90 3.73
N LYS A 74 16.94 13.26 2.53
CA LYS A 74 17.76 13.84 1.45
C LYS A 74 18.39 15.17 1.85
N LEU A 75 17.61 16.10 2.42
CA LEU A 75 18.13 17.39 2.88
C LEU A 75 19.17 17.23 4.00
N ARG A 76 18.95 16.29 4.91
CA ARG A 76 19.90 15.98 5.99
C ARG A 76 21.21 15.46 5.43
N TYR A 77 21.14 14.51 4.49
CA TYR A 77 22.30 13.96 3.81
C TYR A 77 23.12 15.05 3.08
N ASN A 78 22.44 15.99 2.43
CA ASN A 78 23.08 17.11 1.74
C ASN A 78 23.57 18.23 2.68
N GLY A 79 23.34 18.14 3.99
CA GLY A 79 23.64 19.23 4.93
C GLY A 79 22.78 20.48 4.75
N GLN A 80 21.63 20.35 4.09
CA GLN A 80 20.70 21.45 3.76
C GLN A 80 19.48 21.50 4.69
N LEU A 81 19.33 20.52 5.59
CA LEU A 81 18.21 20.49 6.53
C LEU A 81 18.35 21.61 7.58
N PRO A 82 17.32 22.46 7.79
CA PRO A 82 17.34 23.47 8.83
C PRO A 82 17.61 22.87 10.22
N ALA A 83 18.47 23.52 11.02
CA ALA A 83 18.83 23.07 12.36
C ALA A 83 17.63 23.00 13.34
N SER A 84 16.54 23.71 13.05
CA SER A 84 15.28 23.63 13.80
C SER A 84 14.59 22.27 13.67
N ILE A 85 14.86 21.51 12.60
CA ILE A 85 14.31 20.18 12.39
C ILE A 85 15.31 19.14 12.94
N ASN A 86 15.14 18.80 14.21
CA ASN A 86 15.98 17.81 14.90
C ASN A 86 15.13 16.64 15.43
N GLY A 87 15.67 15.43 15.36
CA GLY A 87 14.98 14.22 15.80
C GLY A 87 15.27 13.00 14.94
N GLN A 88 15.01 11.84 15.51
CA GLN A 88 15.16 10.53 14.86
C GLN A 88 13.83 9.86 14.54
N LEU A 89 12.74 10.29 15.18
CA LEU A 89 11.42 9.67 15.05
C LEU A 89 10.51 10.53 14.16
N ARG A 90 9.62 9.87 13.41
CA ARG A 90 8.59 10.54 12.60
C ARG A 90 7.82 11.59 13.41
N ASN A 91 7.37 11.23 14.60
CA ASN A 91 6.55 12.11 15.43
C ASN A 91 7.29 13.37 15.87
N SER A 92 8.61 13.29 16.12
CA SER A 92 9.41 14.48 16.50
C SER A 92 9.74 15.40 15.32
N ILE A 93 9.69 14.86 14.10
CA ILE A 93 10.10 15.58 12.89
C ILE A 93 8.89 16.22 12.19
N LEU A 94 7.73 15.54 12.21
CA LEU A 94 6.53 15.95 11.46
C LEU A 94 5.40 16.55 12.32
N ARG A 95 5.49 16.50 13.66
CA ARG A 95 4.45 17.00 14.57
C ARG A 95 4.96 18.05 15.55
#